data_AF-A0A514XGH4-F1
#
_entry.id   AF-A0A514XGH4-F1
#
_cell.length_a   1.000
_cell.length_b   1.000
_cell.length_c   1.000
_cell.angle_alpha   90.00
_cell.angle_beta   90.00
_cell.angle_gamma   90.00
#
_symmetry.space_group_name_H-M   'P 1'
#
loop_
_entity.id
_entity.type
_entity.pdbx_description
1 polymer ?
#
loop_
_entity_poly.entity_id
_entity_poly.type
_entity_poly.pdbx_seq_one_letter_code
_entity_poly.pdbx_strand_id
1 'polypeptide(L)'
;MINKTKLSAIFNSKILLAVVFVAGLMSGSETLDSVESSRPPMTWQAVGILFLFGIFAMCFVLGIQILIKNSKGLKYGWKGFYIISFYLMGSGIGATAVAITRNSFGPAAVVFISVAAGIGVGLLILKSSLEVIAPKNGNK
;
A
#
# COMPACT_ATOMS: atom_id res chain seq x y z
N MET A 1 11.48 2.82 37.95
CA MET A 1 11.37 1.56 37.17
C MET A 1 10.15 1.69 36.27
N ILE A 2 10.32 2.31 35.10
CA ILE A 2 9.21 2.62 34.18
C ILE A 2 8.95 1.37 33.33
N ASN A 3 7.71 0.90 33.35
CA ASN A 3 7.30 -0.32 32.66
C ASN A 3 7.33 -0.09 31.13
N LYS A 4 8.48 -0.38 30.49
CA LYS A 4 8.80 -0.16 29.06
C LYS A 4 7.91 -0.94 28.07
N THR A 5 7.05 -1.83 28.55
CA THR A 5 6.29 -2.80 27.75
C THR A 5 4.92 -2.31 27.28
N LYS A 6 4.34 -1.25 27.87
CA LYS A 6 3.04 -0.68 27.44
C LYS A 6 3.13 0.67 26.73
N LEU A 7 4.22 1.43 26.91
CA LEU A 7 4.43 2.73 26.25
C LEU A 7 5.00 2.59 24.82
N SER A 8 5.61 1.44 24.49
CA SER A 8 6.29 1.16 23.22
C SER A 8 5.46 0.35 22.21
N ALA A 9 4.33 -0.23 22.63
CA ALA A 9 3.42 -0.99 21.76
C ALA A 9 2.36 -0.11 21.06
N ILE A 10 2.21 1.14 21.52
CA ILE A 10 1.17 2.10 21.12
C ILE A 10 1.77 3.51 20.94
N PHE A 11 3.00 3.64 20.41
CA PHE A 11 3.34 4.88 19.70
C PHE A 11 2.62 4.80 18.34
N ASN A 12 1.32 5.09 18.43
CA ASN A 12 0.21 4.94 17.48
C ASN A 12 0.57 4.42 16.08
N SER A 13 -0.08 3.34 15.65
CA SER A 13 -0.09 2.90 14.25
C SER A 13 -0.36 4.06 13.27
N LYS A 14 -1.18 5.04 13.67
CA LYS A 14 -1.41 6.28 12.93
C LYS A 14 -0.16 7.16 12.79
N ILE A 15 0.63 7.32 13.85
CA ILE A 15 1.89 8.08 13.82
C ILE A 15 2.90 7.33 12.94
N LEU A 16 3.01 6.01 13.10
CA LEU A 16 3.86 5.19 12.22
C LEU A 16 3.47 5.37 10.74
N LEU A 17 2.17 5.29 10.43
CA LEU A 17 1.67 5.49 9.07
C LEU A 17 1.93 6.91 8.57
N ALA A 18 1.80 7.92 9.43
CA ALA A 18 2.14 9.30 9.07
C ALA A 18 3.64 9.45 8.77
N VAL A 19 4.52 8.89 9.61
CA VAL A 19 5.97 8.89 9.39
C VAL A 19 6.33 8.18 8.09
N VAL A 20 5.75 7.00 7.86
CA VAL A 20 5.98 6.22 6.63
C VAL A 20 5.45 6.94 5.39
N PHE A 21 4.28 7.60 5.50
CA PHE A 21 3.73 8.40 4.42
C PHE A 21 4.61 9.61 4.09
N VAL A 22 5.06 10.36 5.11
CA VAL A 22 5.97 11.50 4.94
C VAL A 22 7.31 11.04 4.36
N ALA A 23 7.86 9.92 4.85
CA ALA A 23 9.06 9.32 4.28
C ALA A 23 8.86 8.98 2.80
N GLY A 24 7.73 8.38 2.43
CA GLY A 24 7.37 8.17 1.02
C GLY A 24 7.33 9.48 0.24
N LEU A 25 6.65 10.50 0.77
CA LEU A 25 6.53 11.83 0.14
C LEU A 25 7.89 12.45 -0.16
N MET A 26 8.85 12.33 0.76
CA MET A 26 10.23 12.80 0.55
C MET A 26 11.00 11.97 -0.47
N SER A 27 10.69 10.68 -0.62
CA SER A 27 11.25 9.79 -1.66
C SER A 27 10.65 10.03 -3.06
N GLY A 28 9.79 11.02 -3.23
CA GLY A 28 9.08 11.29 -4.49
C GLY A 28 9.99 11.54 -5.70
N SER A 29 11.07 12.29 -5.54
CA SER A 29 12.01 12.57 -6.65
C SER A 29 12.76 11.33 -7.09
N GLU A 30 13.32 10.58 -6.15
CA GLU A 30 14.03 9.32 -6.38
C GLU A 30 13.13 8.30 -7.11
N THR A 31 11.88 8.20 -6.66
CA THR A 31 10.92 7.27 -7.26
C THR A 31 10.49 7.69 -8.67
N LEU A 32 10.30 8.99 -8.92
CA LEU A 32 10.07 9.48 -10.29
C LEU A 32 11.24 9.15 -11.21
N ASP A 33 12.46 9.51 -10.82
CA ASP A 33 13.67 9.27 -11.61
C ASP A 33 13.88 7.77 -11.89
N SER A 34 13.58 6.92 -10.90
CA SER A 34 13.64 5.46 -11.07
C SER A 34 12.68 4.94 -12.14
N VAL A 35 11.47 5.47 -12.21
CA VAL A 35 10.46 5.03 -13.17
C VAL A 35 10.73 5.63 -14.56
N GLU A 36 11.21 6.87 -14.63
CA GLU A 36 11.64 7.49 -15.90
C GLU A 36 12.83 6.76 -16.52
N SER A 37 13.73 6.21 -15.70
CA SER A 37 14.86 5.40 -16.16
C SER A 37 14.49 4.00 -16.65
N SER A 38 13.24 3.56 -16.44
CA SER A 38 12.81 2.21 -16.83
C SER A 38 12.77 2.05 -18.35
N ARG A 39 13.18 0.85 -18.82
CA ARG A 39 13.13 0.47 -20.23
C ARG A 39 12.34 -0.84 -20.36
N PRO A 40 11.25 -0.87 -21.15
CA PRO A 40 10.71 0.20 -22.00
C PRO A 40 10.10 1.38 -21.20
N PRO A 41 9.97 2.58 -21.80
CA PRO A 41 9.36 3.73 -21.14
C PRO A 41 7.96 3.42 -20.65
N MET A 42 7.62 3.93 -19.46
CA MET A 42 6.32 3.70 -18.85
C MET A 42 5.19 4.26 -19.73
N THR A 43 4.16 3.45 -19.98
CA THR A 43 2.96 3.86 -20.73
C THR A 43 1.75 3.95 -19.80
N TRP A 44 0.73 4.72 -20.19
CA TRP A 44 -0.53 4.78 -19.44
C TRP A 44 -1.24 3.43 -19.33
N GLN A 45 -1.06 2.55 -20.33
CA GLN A 45 -1.54 1.18 -20.28
C GLN A 45 -0.85 0.37 -19.17
N ALA A 46 0.47 0.51 -19.04
CA ALA A 46 1.23 -0.15 -17.98
C ALA A 46 0.77 0.29 -16.57
N VAL A 47 0.43 1.57 -16.40
CA VAL A 47 -0.13 2.10 -15.13
C VAL A 47 -1.42 1.36 -14.76
N GLY A 48 -2.34 1.18 -15.72
CA GLY A 48 -3.59 0.45 -15.50
C GLY A 48 -3.37 -1.05 -15.22
N ILE A 49 -2.40 -1.68 -15.90
CA ILE A 49 -2.03 -3.07 -15.63
C ILE A 49 -1.46 -3.23 -14.22
N LEU A 50 -0.58 -2.32 -13.79
CA LEU A 50 0.01 -2.35 -12.45
C LEU A 50 -1.06 -2.20 -11.35
N PHE A 51 -2.09 -1.38 -11.57
CA PHE A 51 -3.24 -1.30 -10.68
C PHE A 51 -3.93 -2.67 -10.51
N LEU A 52 -4.27 -3.32 -11.63
CA LEU A 52 -4.94 -4.63 -11.63
C LEU A 52 -4.07 -5.72 -11.00
N PHE A 53 -2.78 -5.72 -11.30
CA PHE A 53 -1.82 -6.63 -10.67
C PHE A 53 -1.70 -6.39 -9.16
N GLY A 54 -1.78 -5.14 -8.70
CA GLY A 54 -1.83 -4.82 -7.28
C GLY A 54 -3.04 -5.46 -6.58
N ILE A 55 -4.22 -5.36 -7.19
CA ILE A 55 -5.44 -6.02 -6.68
C ILE A 55 -5.25 -7.54 -6.65
N PHE A 56 -4.84 -8.12 -7.77
CA PHE A 56 -4.69 -9.56 -7.91
C PHE A 56 -3.65 -10.13 -6.94
N ALA A 57 -2.48 -9.49 -6.83
CA ALA A 57 -1.42 -9.89 -5.91
C ALA A 57 -1.91 -9.89 -4.46
N MET A 58 -2.69 -8.89 -4.05
CA MET A 58 -3.27 -8.84 -2.72
C MET A 58 -4.26 -9.99 -2.49
N CYS A 59 -5.21 -10.17 -3.39
CA CYS A 59 -6.17 -11.27 -3.36
C CYS A 59 -5.47 -12.62 -3.32
N PHE A 60 -4.38 -12.80 -4.06
CA PHE A 60 -3.62 -14.03 -4.11
C PHE A 60 -2.84 -14.28 -2.81
N VAL A 61 -2.01 -13.32 -2.37
CA VAL A 61 -1.14 -13.48 -1.20
C VAL A 61 -1.97 -13.69 0.07
N LEU A 62 -2.94 -12.81 0.34
CA LEU A 62 -3.77 -12.94 1.53
C LEU A 62 -4.85 -14.00 1.38
N GLY A 63 -5.37 -14.22 0.17
CA GLY A 63 -6.30 -15.32 -0.11
C GLY A 63 -5.70 -16.68 0.20
N ILE A 64 -4.43 -16.92 -0.15
CA ILE A 64 -3.72 -18.14 0.26
C ILE A 64 -3.64 -18.23 1.78
N GLN A 65 -3.29 -17.14 2.48
CA GLN A 65 -3.24 -17.14 3.95
C GLN A 65 -4.59 -17.48 4.60
N ILE A 66 -5.69 -17.05 3.98
CA ILE A 66 -7.05 -17.39 4.38
C ILE A 66 -7.33 -18.87 4.13
N LEU A 67 -6.98 -19.40 2.94
CA LEU A 67 -7.16 -20.81 2.58
C LEU A 67 -6.45 -21.76 3.54
N ILE A 68 -5.21 -21.43 3.93
CA ILE A 68 -4.44 -22.22 4.91
C ILE A 68 -4.84 -21.93 6.37
N LYS A 69 -5.86 -21.10 6.60
CA LYS A 69 -6.37 -20.70 7.93
C LYS A 69 -5.28 -20.14 8.87
N ASN A 70 -4.22 -19.54 8.31
CA ASN A 70 -3.12 -18.99 9.09
C ASN A 70 -3.44 -17.58 9.60
N SER A 71 -4.08 -17.50 10.77
CA SER A 71 -4.49 -16.24 11.38
C SER A 71 -3.32 -15.30 11.73
N LYS A 72 -2.13 -15.84 12.03
CA LYS A 72 -0.94 -15.03 12.30
C LYS A 72 -0.40 -14.42 11.00
N GLY A 73 -0.24 -15.24 9.97
CA GLY A 73 0.20 -14.80 8.64
C GLY A 73 -0.72 -13.72 8.06
N LEU A 74 -2.04 -13.92 8.19
CA LEU A 74 -3.04 -12.93 7.76
C LEU A 74 -2.89 -11.59 8.50
N LYS A 75 -2.72 -11.60 9.83
CA LYS A 75 -2.54 -10.36 10.62
C LYS A 75 -1.26 -9.60 10.26
N TYR A 76 -0.15 -10.32 10.08
CA TYR A 76 1.12 -9.69 9.69
C TYR A 76 1.09 -9.18 8.25
N GLY A 77 0.56 -9.98 7.33
CA GLY A 77 0.37 -9.58 5.94
C GLY A 77 -0.47 -8.31 5.84
N TRP A 78 -1.61 -8.25 6.52
CA TRP A 78 -2.47 -7.07 6.51
C TRP A 78 -1.74 -5.80 6.97
N LYS A 79 -1.02 -5.89 8.11
CA LYS A 79 -0.25 -4.75 8.62
C LYS A 79 0.87 -4.35 7.67
N GLY A 80 1.62 -5.32 7.15
CA GLY A 80 2.72 -5.07 6.21
C GLY A 80 2.25 -4.37 4.94
N PHE A 81 1.23 -4.93 4.28
CA PHE A 81 0.67 -4.33 3.07
C PHE A 81 0.03 -2.97 3.32
N TYR A 82 -0.55 -2.73 4.49
CA TYR A 82 -1.07 -1.42 4.85
C TYR A 82 0.05 -0.38 4.98
N ILE A 83 1.17 -0.73 5.63
CA ILE A 83 2.34 0.15 5.76
C ILE A 83 2.95 0.44 4.38
N ILE A 84 3.13 -0.60 3.55
CA ILE A 84 3.67 -0.46 2.20
C ILE A 84 2.75 0.41 1.33
N SER A 85 1.44 0.19 1.38
CA SER A 85 0.47 1.00 0.62
C SER A 85 0.56 2.48 1.00
N PHE A 86 0.66 2.82 2.28
CA PHE A 86 0.84 4.21 2.71
C PHE A 86 2.16 4.82 2.26
N TYR A 87 3.25 4.05 2.30
CA TYR A 87 4.54 4.50 1.77
C TYR A 87 4.45 4.83 0.28
N LEU A 88 3.92 3.89 -0.52
CA LEU A 88 3.77 4.03 -1.96
C LEU A 88 2.82 5.19 -2.32
N MET A 89 1.76 5.38 -1.54
CA MET A 89 0.84 6.51 -1.71
C MET A 89 1.55 7.85 -1.49
N GLY A 90 2.33 7.97 -0.40
CA GLY A 90 3.14 9.15 -0.13
C GLY A 90 4.15 9.40 -1.26
N SER A 91 4.86 8.34 -1.66
CA SER A 91 5.84 8.39 -2.75
C SER A 91 5.25 8.81 -4.08
N GLY A 92 4.07 8.30 -4.42
CA GLY A 92 3.37 8.68 -5.64
C GLY A 92 2.89 10.13 -5.62
N ILE A 93 2.42 10.63 -4.48
CA ILE A 93 2.05 12.05 -4.33
C ILE A 93 3.29 12.94 -4.46
N GLY A 94 4.40 12.56 -3.82
CA GLY A 94 5.68 13.27 -3.93
C GLY A 94 6.20 13.28 -5.37
N ALA A 95 6.21 12.13 -6.03
CA ALA A 95 6.61 12.00 -7.43
C ALA A 95 5.72 12.85 -8.36
N THR A 96 4.41 12.87 -8.12
CA THR A 96 3.46 13.71 -8.86
C THR A 96 3.74 15.20 -8.64
N ALA A 97 3.97 15.62 -7.40
CA ALA A 97 4.30 17.01 -7.09
C ALA A 97 5.60 17.44 -7.80
N VAL A 98 6.65 16.61 -7.75
CA VAL A 98 7.92 16.87 -8.45
C VAL A 98 7.70 16.92 -9.97
N ALA A 99 6.95 15.97 -10.55
CA ALA A 99 6.66 15.94 -11.98
C ALA A 99 5.93 17.22 -12.45
N ILE A 100 4.98 17.73 -11.65
CA ILE A 100 4.29 19.01 -11.93
C ILE A 100 5.29 20.17 -11.90
N THR A 101 6.16 20.25 -10.89
CA THR A 101 7.18 21.32 -10.83
C THR A 101 8.18 21.27 -11.99
N ARG A 102 8.42 20.08 -12.56
CA ARG A 102 9.29 19.87 -13.72
C ARG A 102 8.58 20.02 -15.07
N ASN A 103 7.26 20.30 -15.09
CA ASN A 103 6.41 20.27 -16.30
C ASN A 103 6.45 18.93 -17.07
N SER A 104 6.76 17.84 -16.38
CA SER A 104 6.89 16.49 -16.94
C SER A 104 5.80 15.56 -16.39
N PHE A 105 4.54 16.01 -16.40
CA PHE A 105 3.45 15.17 -15.95
C PHE A 105 3.21 14.03 -16.95
N GLY A 106 3.52 12.81 -16.52
CA GLY A 106 3.43 11.61 -17.35
C GLY A 106 3.06 10.37 -16.54
N PRO A 107 2.99 9.21 -17.20
CA PRO A 107 2.60 7.95 -16.57
C PRO A 107 3.54 7.59 -15.42
N ALA A 108 4.83 7.90 -15.51
CA ALA A 108 5.83 7.64 -14.47
C ALA A 108 5.46 8.24 -13.11
N ALA A 109 4.90 9.45 -13.10
CA ALA A 109 4.54 10.19 -11.89
C ALA A 109 3.41 9.52 -11.08
N VAL A 110 2.52 8.81 -11.77
CA VAL A 110 1.31 8.22 -11.16
C VAL A 110 1.43 6.71 -10.89
N VAL A 111 2.51 6.06 -11.32
CA VAL A 111 2.71 4.60 -11.15
C VAL A 111 2.59 4.19 -9.69
N PHE A 112 3.25 4.90 -8.79
CA PHE A 112 3.24 4.56 -7.36
C PHE A 112 1.86 4.77 -6.72
N ILE A 113 1.12 5.80 -7.15
CA ILE A 113 -0.28 6.01 -6.73
C ILE A 113 -1.14 4.85 -7.23
N SER A 114 -0.97 4.45 -8.49
CA SER A 114 -1.70 3.35 -9.12
C SER A 114 -1.50 2.04 -8.38
N VAL A 115 -0.25 1.68 -8.07
CA VAL A 115 0.07 0.47 -7.30
C VAL A 115 -0.50 0.55 -5.88
N ALA A 116 -0.35 1.69 -5.19
CA ALA A 116 -0.90 1.89 -3.85
C ALA A 116 -2.42 1.73 -3.83
N ALA A 117 -3.11 2.29 -4.83
CA ALA A 117 -4.55 2.18 -4.99
C ALA A 117 -4.99 0.73 -5.27
N GLY A 118 -4.26 0.01 -6.15
CA GLY A 118 -4.54 -1.40 -6.43
C GLY A 118 -4.42 -2.28 -5.19
N ILE A 119 -3.36 -2.07 -4.39
CA ILE A 119 -3.20 -2.75 -3.09
C ILE A 119 -4.35 -2.40 -2.14
N GLY A 120 -4.72 -1.12 -2.06
CA GLY A 120 -5.82 -0.65 -1.21
C GLY A 120 -7.16 -1.29 -1.57
N VAL A 121 -7.48 -1.35 -2.87
CA VAL A 121 -8.70 -2.01 -3.36
C VAL A 121 -8.66 -3.51 -3.08
N GLY A 122 -7.54 -4.19 -3.31
CA GLY A 122 -7.40 -5.61 -2.99
C GLY A 122 -7.61 -5.92 -1.50
N LEU A 123 -7.07 -5.07 -0.62
CA LEU A 123 -7.31 -5.17 0.84
C LEU A 123 -8.78 -4.97 1.20
N LEU A 124 -9.48 -4.03 0.56
CA LEU A 124 -10.90 -3.79 0.79
C LEU A 124 -11.76 -4.98 0.33
N ILE A 125 -11.49 -5.54 -0.85
CA ILE A 125 -12.19 -6.72 -1.36
C ILE A 125 -12.08 -7.87 -0.37
N LEU A 126 -10.86 -8.19 0.06
CA LEU A 126 -10.61 -9.26 1.03
C LEU A 126 -11.28 -9.01 2.37
N LYS A 127 -11.32 -7.76 2.83
CA LYS A 127 -12.03 -7.38 4.04
C LYS A 127 -13.51 -7.69 3.92
N SER A 128 -14.14 -7.25 2.84
CA SER A 128 -15.56 -7.52 2.58
C SER A 128 -15.84 -9.02 2.46
N SER A 129 -14.96 -9.80 1.80
CA SER A 129 -15.11 -11.25 1.72
C SER A 129 -15.02 -11.94 3.08
N LEU A 130 -14.13 -11.49 3.97
CA LEU A 130 -14.01 -12.05 5.31
C LEU A 130 -15.22 -11.73 6.19
N GLU A 131 -15.81 -10.54 6.06
CA GLU A 131 -17.05 -10.17 6.76
C GLU A 131 -18.23 -11.06 6.34
N VAL A 132 -18.27 -11.51 5.08
CA VAL A 132 -19.28 -12.45 4.58
C VAL A 132 -19.06 -13.88 5.09
N ILE A 133 -17.80 -14.35 5.14
CA ILE A 133 -17.47 -15.74 5.51
C ILE A 133 -17.52 -15.96 7.03
N ALA A 134 -17.12 -14.95 7.81
CA ALA A 134 -17.14 -14.97 9.25
C ALA A 134 -17.96 -13.77 9.75
N PRO A 135 -19.30 -13.77 9.56
CA PRO A 135 -20.14 -12.74 10.13
C PRO A 135 -19.86 -12.73 11.63
N LYS A 136 -19.59 -11.56 12.19
CA LYS A 136 -19.38 -11.37 13.63
C LYS A 136 -20.45 -12.18 14.36
N ASN A 137 -20.01 -13.26 15.00
CA ASN A 137 -20.89 -14.14 15.75
C ASN A 137 -21.66 -13.29 16.76
N GLY A 138 -22.98 -13.51 16.80
CA GLY A 138 -24.00 -12.59 17.29
C GLY A 138 -23.65 -11.69 18.49
N ASN A 139 -23.99 -10.41 18.35
CA ASN A 139 -24.74 -9.75 19.41
C ASN A 139 -26.10 -10.46 19.49
N LYS A 140 -26.21 -11.45 20.36
CA LYS A 140 -27.46 -11.82 21.02
C LYS A 140 -27.30 -11.49 22.49
#